data_AF-A0A1Y1W8K0-F1
#
_entry.id   AF-A0A1Y1W8K0-F1
#
_cell.length_a   1.000
_cell.length_b   1.000
_cell.length_c   1.000
_cell.angle_alpha   90.00
_cell.angle_beta   90.00
_cell.angle_gamma   90.00
#
_symmetry.space_group_name_H-M   'P 1'
#
loop_
_entity.id
_entity.type
_entity.pdbx_description
1 polymer ?
#
loop_
_entity_poly.entity_id
_entity_poly.type
_entity_poly.pdbx_seq_one_letter_code
_entity_poly.pdbx_strand_id
1 'polypeptide(L)'
;MSYLDSLDQCVATLETCNNNLAAATTALGSLTRTFPRVSRVIRCETKYELTTASDIGKAQSLISKEAVPFLFRQVDQLESAVEVIRATHEAQQAKVEQQKSEYQQLVEDEATMVELQKVIKDEQSALSDAQANLLNLKSTVAAKERELAEHQRTRSGIKEDSEILEESAMVDAEIIRMRRTIADIDEEMAGIPIGDQLEDTKDQASKYMVLDNLRTQLLQCTEDMMVDSKVAEFMQGANATLQLLENRVFVPWWDRSSSMQSQRQKYVGSLFRYFFRDYGNTMQAILDTLLDHQSMTVEELKRELMSVGHSTEELPMLLRRLSHIQAVTTETKTENGQKITYVRLDFSSFEDAEPPQQEQ
;
A
#
# COMPACT_ATOMS: atom_id res chain seq x y z
N MET A 1 -152.23 7.92 -0.75
CA MET A 1 -151.35 9.07 -0.47
C MET A 1 -149.94 8.67 -0.03
N SER A 2 -149.70 7.50 0.61
CA SER A 2 -148.36 7.15 1.14
C SER A 2 -147.25 6.83 0.11
N TYR A 3 -147.57 6.61 -1.17
CA TYR A 3 -146.58 6.28 -2.19
C TYR A 3 -145.78 7.52 -2.64
N LEU A 4 -146.43 8.69 -2.65
CA LEU A 4 -145.78 9.96 -3.00
C LEU A 4 -144.79 10.39 -1.91
N ASP A 5 -145.16 10.25 -0.63
CA ASP A 5 -144.26 10.52 0.50
C ASP A 5 -143.00 9.62 0.47
N SER A 6 -143.15 8.35 0.06
CA SER A 6 -142.01 7.43 -0.08
C SER A 6 -141.06 7.80 -1.21
N LEU A 7 -141.60 8.37 -2.30
CA LEU A 7 -140.82 8.82 -3.45
C LEU A 7 -140.05 10.10 -3.09
N ASP A 8 -140.70 11.03 -2.41
CA ASP A 8 -140.08 12.27 -1.91
C ASP A 8 -138.98 11.98 -0.89
N GLN A 9 -139.18 11.00 0.00
CA GLN A 9 -138.16 10.57 0.93
C GLN A 9 -136.96 9.91 0.21
N CYS A 10 -137.22 9.15 -0.86
CA CYS A 10 -136.17 8.57 -1.70
C CYS A 10 -135.37 9.66 -2.42
N VAL A 11 -136.03 10.66 -3.00
CA VAL A 11 -135.39 11.83 -3.64
C VAL A 11 -134.56 12.61 -2.63
N ALA A 12 -135.08 12.88 -1.44
CA ALA A 12 -134.35 13.58 -0.38
C ALA A 12 -133.10 12.79 0.08
N THR A 13 -133.19 11.45 0.18
CA THR A 13 -132.01 10.63 0.48
C THR A 13 -131.00 10.63 -0.65
N LEU A 14 -131.44 10.66 -1.91
CA LEU A 14 -130.58 10.73 -3.08
C LEU A 14 -129.86 12.08 -3.17
N GLU A 15 -130.56 13.18 -2.89
CA GLU A 15 -129.97 14.51 -2.77
C GLU A 15 -128.96 14.58 -1.62
N THR A 16 -129.27 13.98 -0.47
CA THR A 16 -128.34 13.90 0.66
C THR A 16 -127.09 13.10 0.29
N CYS A 17 -127.26 11.97 -0.40
CA CYS A 17 -126.13 11.18 -0.92
C CYS A 17 -125.29 11.97 -1.93
N ASN A 18 -125.94 12.70 -2.84
CA ASN A 18 -125.26 13.54 -3.82
C ASN A 18 -124.48 14.68 -3.16
N ASN A 19 -125.06 15.30 -2.13
CA ASN A 19 -124.40 16.35 -1.35
C ASN A 19 -123.21 15.79 -0.55
N ASN A 20 -123.33 14.59 0.03
CA ASN A 20 -122.23 13.93 0.73
C ASN A 20 -121.11 13.53 -0.24
N LEU A 21 -121.44 13.03 -1.44
CA LEU A 21 -120.47 12.74 -2.50
C LEU A 21 -119.76 14.01 -2.98
N ALA A 22 -120.49 15.11 -3.15
CA ALA A 22 -119.91 16.41 -3.51
C ALA A 22 -118.96 16.91 -2.40
N ALA A 23 -119.36 16.83 -1.13
CA ALA A 23 -118.52 17.20 0.00
C ALA A 23 -117.25 16.34 0.09
N ALA A 24 -117.38 15.02 -0.06
CA ALA A 24 -116.25 14.10 -0.09
C ALA A 24 -115.30 14.40 -1.26
N THR A 25 -115.83 14.67 -2.45
CA THR A 25 -115.04 15.04 -3.64
C THR A 25 -114.30 16.35 -3.43
N THR A 26 -114.91 17.31 -2.75
CA THR A 26 -114.28 18.60 -2.44
C THR A 26 -113.16 18.46 -1.41
N ALA A 27 -113.39 17.65 -0.36
CA ALA A 27 -112.40 17.33 0.65
C ALA A 27 -111.21 16.55 0.03
N LEU A 28 -111.47 15.51 -0.77
CA LEU A 28 -110.44 14.81 -1.54
C LEU A 28 -109.71 15.74 -2.51
N GLY A 29 -110.41 16.66 -3.18
CA GLY A 29 -109.80 17.67 -4.05
C GLY A 29 -108.83 18.59 -3.32
N SER A 30 -109.14 18.98 -2.08
CA SER A 30 -108.24 19.78 -1.25
C SER A 30 -107.00 19.00 -0.77
N LEU A 31 -107.18 17.73 -0.38
CA LEU A 31 -106.08 16.85 0.06
C LEU A 31 -105.16 16.44 -1.10
N THR A 32 -105.71 16.25 -2.30
CA THR A 32 -104.96 15.83 -3.48
C THR A 32 -104.31 16.97 -4.25
N ARG A 33 -104.69 18.24 -4.00
CA ARG A 33 -104.10 19.42 -4.66
C ARG A 33 -102.59 19.57 -4.45
N THR A 34 -102.04 19.04 -3.36
CA THR A 34 -100.62 19.12 -3.03
C THR A 34 -99.81 17.94 -3.60
N PHE A 35 -100.45 16.83 -3.95
CA PHE A 35 -99.79 15.65 -4.50
C PHE A 35 -99.02 15.91 -5.81
N PRO A 36 -99.53 16.68 -6.78
CA PRO A 36 -98.78 16.99 -8.00
C PRO A 36 -97.48 17.75 -7.73
N ARG A 37 -97.44 18.59 -6.68
CA ARG A 37 -96.23 19.31 -6.27
C ARG A 37 -95.22 18.39 -5.61
N VAL A 38 -95.65 17.56 -4.65
CA VAL A 38 -94.79 16.58 -3.97
C VAL A 38 -94.26 15.53 -4.96
N SER A 39 -95.11 15.06 -5.88
CA SER A 39 -94.69 14.14 -6.95
C SER A 39 -93.66 14.76 -7.88
N ARG A 40 -93.70 16.08 -8.12
CA ARG A 40 -92.70 16.76 -8.96
C ARG A 40 -91.37 16.91 -8.23
N VAL A 41 -91.41 17.23 -6.93
CA VAL A 41 -90.20 17.35 -6.08
C VAL A 41 -89.51 15.99 -5.94
N ILE A 42 -90.24 14.93 -5.62
CA ILE A 42 -89.69 13.56 -5.54
C ILE A 42 -89.08 13.13 -6.89
N ARG A 43 -89.75 13.44 -8.01
CA ARG A 43 -89.22 13.12 -9.36
C ARG A 43 -88.00 13.95 -9.76
N CYS A 44 -87.83 15.15 -9.23
CA CYS A 44 -86.71 16.03 -9.53
C CYS A 44 -85.49 15.78 -8.63
N GLU A 45 -85.68 15.30 -7.40
CA GLU A 45 -84.58 15.19 -6.41
C GLU A 45 -83.94 13.80 -6.30
N THR A 46 -84.63 12.71 -6.62
CA THR A 46 -84.05 11.37 -6.40
C THR A 46 -83.26 10.87 -7.61
N LYS A 47 -82.10 11.47 -7.88
CA LYS A 47 -81.01 10.78 -8.60
C LYS A 47 -80.07 10.19 -7.56
N TYR A 48 -80.42 9.04 -7.02
CA TYR A 48 -79.48 8.25 -6.24
C TYR A 48 -78.49 7.62 -7.22
N GLU A 49 -77.26 8.13 -7.26
CA GLU A 49 -76.13 7.40 -7.84
C GLU A 49 -75.80 6.25 -6.88
N LEU A 50 -76.61 5.21 -6.95
CA LEU A 50 -76.35 3.96 -6.27
C LEU A 50 -75.26 3.26 -7.05
N THR A 51 -74.07 3.21 -6.46
CA THR A 51 -72.99 2.34 -6.92
C THR A 51 -73.51 0.91 -6.87
N THR A 52 -73.75 0.33 -8.04
CA THR A 52 -74.33 -1.01 -8.11
C THR A 52 -73.24 -2.04 -7.75
N ALA A 53 -73.64 -3.22 -7.30
CA ALA A 53 -72.70 -4.33 -7.11
C ALA A 53 -71.92 -4.66 -8.40
N SER A 54 -72.52 -4.40 -9.57
CA SER A 54 -71.84 -4.49 -10.87
C SER A 54 -70.75 -3.44 -11.02
N ASP A 55 -70.99 -2.19 -10.63
CA ASP A 55 -70.00 -1.12 -10.70
C ASP A 55 -68.83 -1.38 -9.74
N ILE A 56 -69.13 -1.94 -8.57
CA ILE A 56 -68.11 -2.42 -7.62
C ILE A 56 -67.30 -3.56 -8.25
N GLY A 57 -67.95 -4.53 -8.89
CA GLY A 57 -67.26 -5.64 -9.59
C GLY A 57 -66.37 -5.17 -10.75
N LYS A 58 -66.83 -4.19 -11.53
CA LYS A 58 -66.04 -3.55 -12.59
C LYS A 58 -64.85 -2.78 -12.01
N ALA A 59 -65.05 -2.02 -10.95
CA ALA A 59 -63.98 -1.32 -10.25
C ALA A 59 -62.96 -2.29 -9.65
N GLN A 60 -63.40 -3.38 -9.02
CA GLN A 60 -62.52 -4.44 -8.51
C GLN A 60 -61.73 -5.11 -9.63
N SER A 61 -62.35 -5.36 -10.79
CA SER A 61 -61.63 -5.89 -11.95
C SER A 61 -60.63 -4.89 -12.53
N LEU A 62 -60.92 -3.59 -12.53
CA LEU A 62 -59.98 -2.56 -12.98
C LEU A 62 -58.81 -2.46 -12.00
N ILE A 63 -59.09 -2.47 -10.71
CA ILE A 63 -58.06 -2.50 -9.66
C ILE A 63 -57.18 -3.74 -9.83
N SER A 64 -57.77 -4.93 -10.02
CA SER A 64 -56.99 -6.16 -10.14
C SER A 64 -56.18 -6.23 -11.44
N LYS A 65 -56.67 -5.66 -12.54
CA LYS A 65 -56.02 -5.73 -13.86
C LYS A 65 -55.02 -4.61 -14.12
N GLU A 66 -55.25 -3.43 -13.57
CA GLU A 66 -54.44 -2.24 -13.87
C GLU A 66 -53.68 -1.76 -12.63
N ALA A 67 -54.39 -1.55 -11.52
CA ALA A 67 -53.75 -0.98 -10.32
C ALA A 67 -52.79 -1.97 -9.65
N VAL A 68 -53.17 -3.24 -9.52
CA VAL A 68 -52.32 -4.26 -8.86
C VAL A 68 -51.02 -4.48 -9.64
N PRO A 69 -51.02 -4.73 -10.97
CA PRO A 69 -49.77 -4.85 -11.72
C PRO A 69 -48.93 -3.58 -11.74
N PHE A 70 -49.57 -2.41 -11.74
CA PHE A 70 -48.87 -1.13 -11.61
C PHE A 70 -48.14 -1.00 -10.26
N LEU A 71 -48.82 -1.35 -9.16
CA LEU A 71 -48.23 -1.34 -7.83
C LEU A 71 -47.07 -2.33 -7.71
N PHE A 72 -47.19 -3.55 -8.26
CA PHE A 72 -46.07 -4.49 -8.29
C PHE A 72 -44.86 -3.94 -9.03
N ARG A 73 -45.05 -3.33 -10.20
CA ARG A 73 -43.94 -2.67 -10.92
C ARG A 73 -43.31 -1.53 -10.12
N GLN A 74 -44.10 -0.77 -9.38
CA GLN A 74 -43.55 0.28 -8.51
C GLN A 74 -42.77 -0.31 -7.34
N VAL A 75 -43.24 -1.40 -6.73
CA VAL A 75 -42.52 -2.10 -5.67
C VAL A 75 -41.19 -2.64 -6.21
N ASP A 76 -41.19 -3.31 -7.36
CA ASP A 76 -39.96 -3.83 -7.99
C ASP A 76 -38.94 -2.70 -8.28
N GLN A 77 -39.43 -1.54 -8.76
CA GLN A 77 -38.58 -0.37 -9.01
C GLN A 77 -37.99 0.20 -7.71
N LEU A 78 -38.79 0.24 -6.63
CA LEU A 78 -38.33 0.70 -5.32
C LEU A 78 -37.33 -0.27 -4.70
N GLU A 79 -37.56 -1.58 -4.82
CA GLU A 79 -36.63 -2.61 -4.35
C GLU A 79 -35.28 -2.49 -5.08
N SER A 80 -35.30 -2.36 -6.41
CA SER A 80 -34.08 -2.14 -7.20
C SER A 80 -33.36 -0.84 -6.81
N ALA A 81 -34.10 0.26 -6.59
CA ALA A 81 -33.50 1.52 -6.14
C ALA A 81 -32.87 1.39 -4.74
N VAL A 82 -33.51 0.67 -3.82
CA VAL A 82 -32.98 0.40 -2.48
C VAL A 82 -31.72 -0.44 -2.55
N GLU A 83 -31.65 -1.45 -3.41
CA GLU A 83 -30.44 -2.25 -3.63
C GLU A 83 -29.28 -1.39 -4.13
N VAL A 84 -29.52 -0.49 -5.10
CA VAL A 84 -28.50 0.45 -5.59
C VAL A 84 -28.03 1.40 -4.48
N ILE A 85 -28.95 1.94 -3.68
CA ILE A 85 -28.61 2.82 -2.54
C ILE A 85 -27.78 2.04 -1.52
N ARG A 86 -28.13 0.79 -1.23
CA ARG A 86 -27.38 -0.06 -0.32
C ARG A 86 -25.97 -0.33 -0.83
N ALA A 87 -25.81 -0.71 -2.09
CA ALA A 87 -24.50 -0.94 -2.68
C ALA A 87 -23.62 0.31 -2.69
N THR A 88 -24.20 1.48 -2.98
CA THR A 88 -23.46 2.76 -2.93
C THR A 88 -23.07 3.13 -1.49
N HIS A 89 -23.93 2.89 -0.50
CA HIS A 89 -23.60 3.07 0.91
C HIS A 89 -22.47 2.14 1.36
N GLU A 90 -22.51 0.86 1.01
CA GLU A 90 -21.45 -0.11 1.32
C GLU A 90 -20.10 0.31 0.69
N ALA A 91 -20.11 0.76 -0.57
CA ALA A 91 -18.92 1.28 -1.24
C ALA A 91 -18.38 2.57 -0.57
N GLN A 92 -19.26 3.47 -0.12
CA GLN A 92 -18.87 4.68 0.57
C GLN A 92 -18.30 4.38 1.97
N GLN A 93 -18.87 3.40 2.67
CA GLN A 93 -18.37 2.94 3.96
C GLN A 93 -16.98 2.31 3.84
N ALA A 94 -16.73 1.53 2.78
CA ALA A 94 -15.40 1.00 2.49
C ALA A 94 -14.36 2.11 2.25
N LYS A 95 -14.73 3.18 1.51
CA LYS A 95 -13.87 4.36 1.31
C LYS A 95 -13.54 5.08 2.62
N VAL A 96 -14.53 5.24 3.50
CA VAL A 96 -14.32 5.88 4.81
C VAL A 96 -13.36 5.05 5.67
N GLU A 97 -13.50 3.73 5.69
CA GLU A 97 -12.58 2.88 6.48
C GLU A 97 -11.16 2.88 5.89
N GLN A 98 -11.02 2.92 4.56
CA GLN A 98 -9.72 3.11 3.91
C GLN A 98 -9.08 4.45 4.31
N GLN A 99 -9.82 5.56 4.22
CA GLN A 99 -9.31 6.88 4.62
C GLN A 99 -8.91 6.94 6.09
N LYS A 100 -9.66 6.26 6.96
CA LYS A 100 -9.34 6.16 8.38
C LYS A 100 -8.03 5.38 8.61
N SER A 101 -7.81 4.29 7.87
CA SER A 101 -6.55 3.54 7.91
C SER A 101 -5.38 4.39 7.41
N GLU A 102 -5.55 5.12 6.32
CA GLU A 102 -4.54 6.04 5.78
C GLU A 102 -4.19 7.15 6.79
N TYR A 103 -5.21 7.71 7.45
CA TYR A 103 -5.00 8.72 8.49
C TYR A 103 -4.27 8.17 9.71
N GLN A 104 -4.57 6.93 10.13
CA GLN A 104 -3.84 6.28 11.23
C GLN A 104 -2.36 6.08 10.90
N GLN A 105 -2.05 5.65 9.67
CA GLN A 105 -0.66 5.54 9.20
C GLN A 105 0.06 6.89 9.23
N LEU A 106 -0.59 7.97 8.78
CA LEU A 106 0.01 9.31 8.84
C LEU A 106 0.32 9.76 10.28
N VAL A 107 -0.53 9.41 11.24
CA VAL A 107 -0.30 9.72 12.67
C VAL A 107 0.89 8.91 13.21
N GLU A 108 1.02 7.65 12.82
CA GLU A 108 2.17 6.82 13.18
C GLU A 108 3.47 7.36 12.55
N ASP A 109 3.41 7.74 11.26
CA ASP A 109 4.53 8.37 10.55
C ASP A 109 4.95 9.68 11.22
N GLU A 110 4.00 10.52 11.65
CA GLU A 110 4.29 11.75 12.38
C GLU A 110 5.00 11.46 13.71
N ALA A 111 4.57 10.44 14.45
CA ALA A 111 5.24 10.03 15.69
C ALA A 111 6.69 9.58 15.43
N THR A 112 6.93 8.78 14.38
CA THR A 112 8.30 8.39 14.01
C THR A 112 9.15 9.57 13.57
N MET A 113 8.57 10.54 12.86
CA MET A 113 9.28 11.75 12.44
C MET A 113 9.71 12.59 13.66
N VAL A 114 8.85 12.72 14.67
CA VAL A 114 9.19 13.41 15.93
C VAL A 114 10.34 12.70 16.65
N GLU A 115 10.33 11.37 16.69
CA GLU A 115 11.40 10.60 17.30
C GLU A 115 12.73 10.73 16.53
N LEU A 116 12.69 10.67 15.20
CA LEU A 116 13.86 10.92 14.36
C LEU A 116 14.42 12.34 14.52
N GLN A 117 13.56 13.36 14.64
CA GLN A 117 13.99 14.73 14.90
C GLN A 117 14.72 14.85 16.25
N LYS A 118 14.26 14.11 17.27
CA LYS A 118 14.96 14.05 18.56
C LYS A 118 16.34 13.41 18.41
N VAL A 119 16.45 12.28 17.71
CA VAL A 119 17.73 11.61 17.45
C VAL A 119 18.70 12.52 16.71
N ILE A 120 18.24 13.20 15.65
CA ILE A 120 19.06 14.16 14.88
C ILE A 120 19.60 15.27 15.79
N LYS A 121 18.76 15.80 16.69
CA LYS A 121 19.17 16.84 17.63
C LYS A 121 20.23 16.33 18.61
N ASP A 122 20.07 15.11 19.12
CA ASP A 122 21.02 14.48 20.03
C ASP A 122 22.37 14.23 19.31
N GLU A 123 22.35 13.70 18.08
CA GLU A 123 23.56 13.51 17.27
C GLU A 123 24.26 14.83 16.92
N GLN A 124 23.52 15.89 16.62
CA GLN A 124 24.08 17.23 16.39
C GLN A 124 24.81 17.76 17.62
N SER A 125 24.25 17.54 18.81
CA SER A 125 24.91 17.93 20.07
C SER A 125 26.20 17.14 20.30
N ALA A 126 26.18 15.82 20.08
CA ALA A 126 27.36 14.97 20.21
C ALA A 126 28.46 15.33 19.20
N LEU A 127 28.08 15.67 17.96
CA LEU A 127 29.02 16.15 16.94
C LEU A 127 29.67 17.47 17.34
N SER A 128 28.90 18.40 17.91
CA SER A 128 29.43 19.68 18.42
C SER A 128 30.45 19.46 19.54
N ASP A 129 30.16 18.56 20.48
CA ASP A 129 31.08 18.19 21.56
C ASP A 129 32.36 17.54 21.03
N ALA A 130 32.23 16.63 20.05
CA ALA A 130 33.39 16.01 19.39
C ALA A 130 34.27 17.05 18.66
N GLN A 131 33.67 18.05 18.00
CA GLN A 131 34.40 19.15 17.37
C GLN A 131 35.14 20.01 18.40
N ALA A 132 34.51 20.33 19.53
CA ALA A 132 35.14 21.06 20.62
C ALA A 132 36.34 20.27 21.20
N ASN A 133 36.17 18.96 21.41
CA ASN A 133 37.24 18.08 21.87
C ASN A 133 38.41 18.00 20.89
N LEU A 134 38.13 17.92 19.59
CA LEU A 134 39.16 17.91 18.55
C LEU A 134 39.94 19.23 18.54
N LEU A 135 39.27 20.36 18.73
CA LEU A 135 39.93 21.67 18.80
C LEU A 135 40.82 21.79 20.04
N ASN A 136 40.35 21.29 21.19
CA ASN A 136 41.14 21.20 22.41
C ASN A 136 42.38 20.31 22.19
N LEU A 137 42.22 19.12 21.60
CA LEU A 137 43.34 18.22 21.28
C LEU A 137 44.36 18.90 20.35
N LYS A 138 43.91 19.57 19.29
CA LYS A 138 44.80 20.34 18.41
C LYS A 138 45.59 21.40 19.18
N SER A 139 44.96 22.11 20.12
CA SER A 139 45.65 23.09 20.95
C SER A 139 46.72 22.46 21.85
N THR A 140 46.43 21.27 22.42
CA THR A 140 47.39 20.53 23.25
C THR A 140 48.56 19.98 22.44
N VAL A 141 48.31 19.46 21.23
CA VAL A 141 49.36 19.01 20.31
C VAL A 141 50.26 20.19 19.94
N ALA A 142 49.68 21.33 19.56
CA ALA A 142 50.46 22.53 19.26
C ALA A 142 51.30 23.02 20.45
N ALA A 143 50.80 22.88 21.68
CA ALA A 143 51.57 23.19 22.89
C ALA A 143 52.75 22.20 23.07
N LYS A 144 52.50 20.90 22.89
CA LYS A 144 53.54 19.86 22.96
C LYS A 144 54.59 19.99 21.86
N GLU A 145 54.21 20.39 20.65
CA GLU A 145 55.15 20.69 19.58
C GLU A 145 56.06 21.88 19.92
N ARG A 146 55.53 22.93 20.58
CA ARG A 146 56.35 24.05 21.08
C ARG A 146 57.32 23.61 22.17
N GLU A 147 56.84 22.84 23.15
CA GLU A 147 57.70 22.25 24.20
C GLU A 147 58.81 21.39 23.59
N LEU A 148 58.49 20.57 22.59
CA LEU A 148 59.46 19.74 21.87
C LEU A 148 60.51 20.60 21.15
N ALA A 149 60.08 21.66 20.45
CA ALA A 149 60.99 22.59 19.78
C ALA A 149 61.91 23.31 20.77
N GLU A 150 61.41 23.66 21.96
CA GLU A 150 62.20 24.26 23.04
C GLU A 150 63.20 23.27 23.65
N HIS A 151 62.79 22.01 23.87
CA HIS A 151 63.69 20.93 24.27
C HIS A 151 64.77 20.65 23.22
N GLN A 152 64.45 20.71 21.93
CA GLN A 152 65.44 20.60 20.86
C GLN A 152 66.44 21.77 20.87
N ARG A 153 65.96 23.00 21.11
CA ARG A 153 66.83 24.19 21.24
C ARG A 153 67.78 24.11 22.44
N THR A 154 67.28 23.71 23.59
CA THR A 154 68.10 23.50 24.80
C THR A 154 69.11 22.37 24.59
N ARG A 155 68.71 21.27 23.95
CA ARG A 155 69.64 20.19 23.54
C ARG A 155 70.70 20.67 22.55
N SER A 156 70.37 21.58 21.62
CA SER A 156 71.37 22.20 20.74
C SER A 156 72.26 23.24 21.44
N GLY A 157 71.81 23.88 22.53
CA GLY A 157 72.63 24.77 23.35
C GLY A 157 73.60 24.02 24.28
N ILE A 158 73.22 22.81 24.73
CA ILE A 158 74.10 21.93 25.53
C ILE A 158 75.14 21.21 24.64
N LYS A 159 74.99 21.24 23.31
CA LYS A 159 75.98 20.72 22.35
C LYS A 159 77.27 21.54 22.24
N GLU A 160 77.43 22.65 22.97
CA GLU A 160 78.71 23.37 23.05
C GLU A 160 79.70 22.77 24.08
N ASP A 161 79.30 21.81 24.91
CA ASP A 161 80.20 21.10 25.84
C ASP A 161 80.64 19.71 25.31
N SER A 162 81.57 19.76 24.37
CA SER A 162 82.77 18.92 24.11
C SER A 162 82.85 17.37 24.31
N GLU A 163 81.84 16.60 24.70
CA GLU A 163 81.99 15.11 24.78
C GLU A 163 80.90 14.28 24.06
N ILE A 164 79.77 14.87 23.67
CA ILE A 164 78.64 14.13 23.07
C ILE A 164 78.75 13.99 21.53
N LEU A 165 79.70 14.68 20.90
CA LEU A 165 79.85 14.64 19.43
C LEU A 165 80.32 13.27 18.92
N GLU A 166 81.11 12.53 19.71
CA GLU A 166 81.58 11.19 19.37
C GLU A 166 80.47 10.13 19.53
N GLU A 167 79.67 10.19 20.62
CA GLU A 167 78.53 9.28 20.79
C GLU A 167 77.39 9.59 19.82
N SER A 168 77.14 10.86 19.47
CA SER A 168 76.18 11.25 18.43
C SER A 168 76.56 10.69 17.07
N ALA A 169 77.84 10.71 16.71
CA ALA A 169 78.31 10.12 15.46
C ALA A 169 78.15 8.58 15.46
N MET A 170 78.30 7.94 16.62
CA MET A 170 78.06 6.51 16.77
C MET A 170 76.56 6.15 16.64
N VAL A 171 75.67 6.96 17.23
CA VAL A 171 74.22 6.77 17.11
C VAL A 171 73.74 7.07 15.68
N ASP A 172 74.27 8.09 15.01
CA ASP A 172 73.95 8.36 13.61
C ASP A 172 74.46 7.24 12.68
N ALA A 173 75.62 6.65 12.97
CA ALA A 173 76.11 5.46 12.26
C ALA A 173 75.21 4.23 12.48
N GLU A 174 74.66 4.06 13.70
CA GLU A 174 73.73 2.97 14.02
C GLU A 174 72.34 3.21 13.40
N ILE A 175 71.87 4.45 13.31
CA ILE A 175 70.64 4.82 12.59
C ILE A 175 70.80 4.56 11.08
N ILE A 176 71.96 4.87 10.49
CA ILE A 176 72.25 4.54 9.09
C ILE A 176 72.27 3.02 8.87
N ARG A 177 72.82 2.25 9.82
CA ARG A 177 72.81 0.78 9.77
C ARG A 177 71.38 0.22 9.86
N MET A 178 70.57 0.73 10.79
CA MET A 178 69.15 0.36 10.91
C MET A 178 68.34 0.74 9.66
N ARG A 179 68.59 1.91 9.06
CA ARG A 179 67.94 2.31 7.80
C ARG A 179 68.32 1.44 6.60
N ARG A 180 69.57 0.95 6.53
CA ARG A 180 69.95 -0.06 5.52
C ARG A 180 69.25 -1.40 5.76
N THR A 181 69.16 -1.83 7.01
CA THR A 181 68.46 -3.07 7.36
C THR A 181 66.96 -2.98 7.00
N ILE A 182 66.33 -1.81 7.20
CA ILE A 182 64.94 -1.57 6.77
C ILE A 182 64.84 -1.56 5.23
N ALA A 183 65.80 -0.97 4.52
CA ALA A 183 65.82 -1.00 3.06
C ALA A 183 66.02 -2.42 2.49
N ASP A 184 66.86 -3.24 3.12
CA ASP A 184 67.06 -4.64 2.76
C ASP A 184 65.77 -5.47 3.01
N ILE A 185 65.04 -5.17 4.09
CA ILE A 185 63.72 -5.77 4.37
C ILE A 185 62.66 -5.31 3.36
N ASP A 186 62.65 -4.04 2.96
CA ASP A 186 61.76 -3.52 1.92
C ASP A 186 62.07 -4.12 0.53
N GLU A 187 63.34 -4.41 0.24
CA GLU A 187 63.77 -5.10 -0.98
C GLU A 187 63.39 -6.59 -0.97
N GLU A 188 63.48 -7.27 0.17
CA GLU A 188 62.96 -8.64 0.36
C GLU A 188 61.42 -8.70 0.27
N MET A 189 60.71 -7.67 0.77
CA MET A 189 59.27 -7.52 0.63
C MET A 189 58.83 -7.20 -0.80
N ALA A 190 59.64 -6.45 -1.56
CA ALA A 190 59.41 -6.18 -2.99
C ALA A 190 59.64 -7.42 -3.88
N GLY A 191 60.32 -8.45 -3.37
CA GLY A 191 60.47 -9.77 -3.99
C GLY A 191 59.25 -10.69 -3.86
N ILE A 192 58.20 -10.27 -3.13
CA ILE A 192 56.92 -11.00 -3.09
C ILE A 192 56.16 -10.67 -4.38
N PRO A 193 55.93 -11.64 -5.28
CA PRO A 193 55.35 -11.37 -6.58
C PRO A 193 53.88 -10.91 -6.44
N ILE A 194 53.64 -9.62 -6.67
CA ILE A 194 52.32 -9.11 -7.05
C ILE A 194 52.17 -9.39 -8.54
N GLY A 195 51.72 -10.61 -8.85
CA GLY A 195 51.47 -11.06 -10.20
C GLY A 195 50.13 -10.58 -10.73
N ASP A 196 50.16 -9.48 -11.49
CA ASP A 196 49.29 -9.28 -12.64
C ASP A 196 49.89 -10.07 -13.81
N GLN A 197 49.53 -11.35 -13.95
CA GLN A 197 49.65 -12.13 -15.19
C GLN A 197 48.86 -13.43 -15.05
N LEU A 198 47.54 -13.33 -15.27
CA LEU A 198 46.72 -14.38 -15.86
C LEU A 198 45.48 -13.73 -16.47
N GLU A 199 45.60 -13.43 -17.77
CA GLU A 199 44.45 -13.33 -18.66
C GLU A 199 43.65 -14.64 -18.62
N ASP A 200 42.34 -14.47 -18.82
CA ASP A 200 41.31 -15.48 -19.05
C ASP A 200 41.05 -16.46 -17.89
N THR A 201 40.04 -16.13 -17.07
CA THR A 201 38.87 -17.00 -16.93
C THR A 201 37.67 -16.22 -16.40
N LYS A 202 36.52 -16.51 -16.99
CA LYS A 202 35.19 -16.12 -16.52
C LYS A 202 35.02 -16.57 -15.07
N ASP A 203 34.83 -15.63 -14.15
CA ASP A 203 33.85 -15.75 -13.05
C ASP A 203 33.87 -14.50 -12.18
N GLN A 204 32.83 -13.68 -12.31
CA GLN A 204 32.53 -12.56 -11.41
C GLN A 204 31.28 -12.86 -10.59
N ALA A 205 31.27 -14.02 -9.93
CA ALA A 205 30.28 -14.37 -8.91
C ALA A 205 30.74 -14.06 -7.47
N SER A 206 31.92 -13.48 -7.26
CA SER A 206 32.58 -13.40 -5.95
C SER A 206 32.44 -12.07 -5.21
N LYS A 207 31.40 -11.27 -5.48
CA LYS A 207 31.10 -10.07 -4.66
C LYS A 207 30.20 -10.32 -3.45
N TYR A 208 29.67 -11.53 -3.29
CA TYR A 208 28.97 -11.97 -2.08
C TYR A 208 29.86 -12.76 -1.09
N MET A 209 31.12 -13.08 -1.46
CA MET A 209 32.09 -13.73 -0.57
C MET A 209 32.68 -12.81 0.50
N VAL A 210 32.39 -11.50 0.51
CA VAL A 210 33.05 -10.56 1.44
C VAL A 210 32.61 -10.80 2.88
N LEU A 211 31.32 -11.11 3.12
CA LEU A 211 30.81 -11.40 4.46
C LEU A 211 31.24 -12.77 4.97
N ASP A 212 31.29 -13.78 4.09
CA ASP A 212 31.71 -15.12 4.46
C ASP A 212 33.24 -15.22 4.61
N ASN A 213 34.01 -14.47 3.82
CA ASN A 213 35.44 -14.29 4.04
C ASN A 213 35.72 -13.50 5.32
N LEU A 214 34.93 -12.47 5.65
CA LEU A 214 35.05 -11.77 6.94
C LEU A 214 34.74 -12.69 8.12
N ARG A 215 33.74 -13.56 7.99
CA ARG A 215 33.38 -14.56 9.01
C ARG A 215 34.48 -15.61 9.17
N THR A 216 35.04 -16.08 8.06
CA THR A 216 36.15 -17.05 8.04
C THR A 216 37.44 -16.43 8.56
N GLN A 217 37.73 -15.16 8.26
CA GLN A 217 38.87 -14.41 8.79
C GLN A 217 38.70 -14.08 10.27
N LEU A 218 37.48 -13.77 10.74
CA LEU A 218 37.19 -13.62 12.17
C LEU A 218 37.36 -14.94 12.94
N LEU A 219 36.91 -16.06 12.35
CA LEU A 219 37.11 -17.41 12.92
C LEU A 219 38.58 -17.83 12.95
N GLN A 220 39.37 -17.48 11.92
CA GLN A 220 40.82 -17.72 11.90
C GLN A 220 41.58 -16.82 12.89
N CYS A 221 41.14 -15.56 13.10
CA CYS A 221 41.71 -14.71 14.14
C CYS A 221 41.35 -15.16 15.57
N THR A 222 40.25 -15.90 15.76
CA THR A 222 39.85 -16.38 17.11
C THR A 222 40.69 -17.53 17.65
N GLU A 223 41.35 -18.34 16.81
CA GLU A 223 42.21 -19.44 17.30
C GLU A 223 43.56 -18.94 17.84
N ASP A 224 44.11 -17.85 17.29
CA ASP A 224 45.41 -17.30 17.71
C ASP A 224 45.32 -16.23 18.81
N MET A 225 44.13 -15.68 19.10
CA MET A 225 43.94 -14.56 20.05
C MET A 225 43.27 -14.93 21.38
N MET A 226 43.26 -16.22 21.75
CA MET A 226 42.73 -16.77 23.01
C MET A 226 43.54 -16.39 24.28
N VAL A 227 44.10 -15.18 24.36
CA VAL A 227 44.87 -14.72 25.54
C VAL A 227 44.27 -13.50 26.22
N ASP A 228 43.39 -12.72 25.59
CA ASP A 228 42.89 -11.48 26.21
C ASP A 228 41.35 -11.44 26.33
N SER A 229 40.87 -11.55 27.57
CA SER A 229 39.45 -11.59 27.97
C SER A 229 38.61 -10.45 27.42
N LYS A 230 39.21 -9.28 27.17
CA LYS A 230 38.51 -8.10 26.62
C LYS A 230 38.29 -8.18 25.11
N VAL A 231 39.19 -8.86 24.39
CA VAL A 231 39.07 -9.08 22.94
C VAL A 231 37.99 -10.14 22.70
N ALA A 232 37.91 -11.16 23.55
CA ALA A 232 36.83 -12.15 23.51
C ALA A 232 35.44 -11.52 23.75
N GLU A 233 35.30 -10.63 24.73
CA GLU A 233 34.04 -9.90 24.98
C GLU A 233 33.65 -8.97 23.81
N PHE A 234 34.63 -8.28 23.21
CA PHE A 234 34.40 -7.44 22.03
C PHE A 234 33.96 -8.28 20.82
N MET A 235 34.60 -9.42 20.59
CA MET A 235 34.29 -10.33 19.49
C MET A 235 32.92 -10.99 19.67
N GLN A 236 32.57 -11.38 20.89
CA GLN A 236 31.24 -11.90 21.21
C GLN A 236 30.16 -10.82 21.06
N GLY A 237 30.46 -9.57 21.41
CA GLY A 237 29.60 -8.41 21.18
C GLY A 237 29.41 -8.08 19.69
N ALA A 238 30.47 -8.16 18.88
CA ALA A 238 30.40 -7.94 17.44
C ALA A 238 29.57 -9.04 16.75
N ASN A 239 29.75 -10.30 17.14
CA ASN A 239 28.98 -11.42 16.61
C ASN A 239 27.51 -11.36 17.02
N ALA A 240 27.22 -10.97 18.26
CA ALA A 240 25.85 -10.72 18.72
C ALA A 240 25.18 -9.56 17.98
N THR A 241 25.93 -8.50 17.66
CA THR A 241 25.43 -7.34 16.90
C THR A 241 25.16 -7.70 15.44
N LEU A 242 26.01 -8.54 14.83
CA LEU A 242 25.79 -9.08 13.48
C LEU A 242 24.54 -9.99 13.42
N GLN A 243 24.36 -10.88 14.41
CA GLN A 243 23.12 -11.66 14.52
C GLN A 243 21.88 -10.80 14.77
N LEU A 244 22.02 -9.67 15.48
CA LEU A 244 20.92 -8.74 15.70
C LEU A 244 20.55 -7.97 14.43
N LEU A 245 21.54 -7.59 13.62
CA LEU A 245 21.35 -7.00 12.29
C LEU A 245 20.69 -8.00 11.34
N GLU A 246 21.14 -9.25 11.33
CA GLU A 246 20.55 -10.33 10.53
C GLU A 246 19.07 -10.56 10.93
N ASN A 247 18.79 -10.69 12.23
CA ASN A 247 17.44 -11.00 12.71
C ASN A 247 16.47 -9.82 12.83
N ARG A 248 16.93 -8.56 12.88
CA ARG A 248 16.06 -7.37 12.89
C ARG A 248 15.98 -6.64 11.56
N VAL A 249 17.03 -6.69 10.75
CA VAL A 249 17.10 -5.92 9.49
C VAL A 249 16.95 -6.81 8.27
N PHE A 250 17.34 -8.09 8.30
CA PHE A 250 17.23 -8.96 7.11
C PHE A 250 16.07 -9.97 7.21
N VAL A 251 15.86 -10.62 8.36
CA VAL A 251 14.81 -11.65 8.53
C VAL A 251 13.38 -11.07 8.52
N PRO A 252 13.05 -9.95 9.20
CA PRO A 252 11.71 -9.33 9.12
C PRO A 252 11.48 -8.58 7.81
N TRP A 253 12.56 -8.31 7.07
CA TRP A 253 12.55 -7.60 5.78
C TRP A 253 12.12 -8.47 4.60
N TRP A 254 11.88 -9.77 4.81
CA TRP A 254 11.50 -10.70 3.76
C TRP A 254 10.03 -11.14 3.82
N ASP A 255 9.27 -10.70 4.82
CA ASP A 255 7.87 -11.09 4.98
C ASP A 255 6.96 -10.46 3.90
N ARG A 256 5.91 -11.19 3.48
CA ARG A 256 5.10 -10.97 2.27
C ARG A 256 4.11 -9.80 2.34
N SER A 257 4.29 -8.85 3.26
CA SER A 257 3.37 -7.70 3.39
C SER A 257 3.50 -6.73 2.20
N SER A 258 2.37 -6.34 1.60
CA SER A 258 2.29 -5.54 0.37
C SER A 258 2.85 -4.11 0.49
N SER A 259 2.94 -3.54 1.70
CA SER A 259 3.52 -2.20 1.92
C SER A 259 5.04 -2.17 1.78
N MET A 260 5.73 -3.24 2.20
CA MET A 260 7.17 -3.40 2.07
C MET A 260 7.60 -3.63 0.61
N GLN A 261 6.72 -4.17 -0.25
CA GLN A 261 7.02 -4.46 -1.65
C GLN A 261 7.29 -3.17 -2.46
N SER A 262 6.55 -2.09 -2.19
CA SER A 262 6.76 -0.79 -2.85
C SER A 262 8.07 -0.11 -2.41
N GLN A 263 8.48 -0.27 -1.15
CA GLN A 263 9.76 0.25 -0.66
C GLN A 263 10.94 -0.57 -1.21
N ARG A 264 10.82 -1.90 -1.27
CA ARG A 264 11.78 -2.80 -1.94
C ARG A 264 11.94 -2.43 -3.41
N GLN A 265 10.84 -2.18 -4.12
CA GLN A 265 10.82 -1.75 -5.51
C GLN A 265 11.54 -0.41 -5.72
N LYS A 266 11.31 0.57 -4.84
CA LYS A 266 12.01 1.86 -4.88
C LYS A 266 13.51 1.71 -4.65
N TYR A 267 13.92 0.84 -3.72
CA TYR A 267 15.33 0.60 -3.42
C TYR A 267 16.04 -0.16 -4.55
N VAL A 268 15.45 -1.26 -5.02
CA VAL A 268 15.97 -2.05 -6.15
C VAL A 268 16.04 -1.21 -7.43
N GLY A 269 15.00 -0.41 -7.71
CA GLY A 269 15.01 0.57 -8.80
C GLY A 269 16.12 1.61 -8.66
N SER A 270 16.38 2.09 -7.45
CA SER A 270 17.49 3.02 -7.17
C SER A 270 18.86 2.36 -7.39
N LEU A 271 19.02 1.08 -7.00
CA LEU A 271 20.24 0.31 -7.26
C LEU A 271 20.46 0.10 -8.76
N PHE A 272 19.43 -0.23 -9.53
CA PHE A 272 19.57 -0.39 -10.98
C PHE A 272 19.94 0.93 -11.68
N ARG A 273 19.37 2.06 -11.26
CA ARG A 273 19.77 3.39 -11.76
C ARG A 273 21.22 3.73 -11.41
N TYR A 274 21.69 3.30 -10.24
CA TYR A 274 23.05 3.56 -9.79
C TYR A 274 24.09 2.69 -10.53
N PHE A 275 23.85 1.38 -10.63
CA PHE A 275 24.81 0.45 -11.22
C PHE A 275 24.74 0.36 -12.76
N PHE A 276 23.58 0.69 -13.35
CA PHE A 276 23.38 0.64 -14.80
C PHE A 276 22.92 2.01 -15.30
N ARG A 277 23.86 2.94 -15.47
CA ARG A 277 23.56 4.34 -15.79
C ARG A 277 22.71 4.52 -17.07
N ASP A 278 22.98 3.71 -18.09
CA ASP A 278 22.33 3.83 -19.40
C ASP A 278 21.04 3.00 -19.50
N TYR A 279 20.92 1.93 -18.70
CA TYR A 279 19.84 0.94 -18.81
C TYR A 279 18.97 0.80 -17.55
N GLY A 280 19.34 1.48 -16.47
CA GLY A 280 18.74 1.29 -15.15
C GLY A 280 17.27 1.66 -15.11
N ASN A 281 16.86 2.70 -15.85
CA ASN A 281 15.46 3.08 -15.97
C ASN A 281 14.64 2.01 -16.71
N THR A 282 15.20 1.41 -17.76
CA THR A 282 14.53 0.35 -18.53
C THR A 282 14.51 -0.97 -17.74
N MET A 283 15.58 -1.31 -17.03
CA MET A 283 15.63 -2.47 -16.13
C MET A 283 14.63 -2.35 -14.97
N GLN A 284 14.49 -1.14 -14.40
CA GLN A 284 13.47 -0.88 -13.41
C GLN A 284 12.07 -1.05 -14.00
N ALA A 285 11.80 -0.45 -15.16
CA ALA A 285 10.49 -0.59 -15.82
C ALA A 285 10.15 -2.06 -16.11
N ILE A 286 11.12 -2.87 -16.55
CA ILE A 286 10.94 -4.32 -16.73
C ILE A 286 10.48 -5.00 -15.43
N LEU A 287 11.12 -4.68 -14.30
CA LEU A 287 10.76 -5.26 -13.00
C LEU A 287 9.41 -4.78 -12.50
N ASP A 288 9.10 -3.49 -12.66
CA ASP A 288 7.82 -2.90 -12.29
C ASP A 288 6.67 -3.59 -13.06
N THR A 289 6.85 -3.76 -14.38
CA THR A 289 5.88 -4.43 -15.24
C THR A 289 5.73 -5.93 -14.91
N LEU A 290 6.84 -6.62 -14.60
CA LEU A 290 6.77 -8.03 -14.20
C LEU A 290 6.17 -8.23 -12.80
N LEU A 291 6.30 -7.26 -11.90
CA LEU A 291 5.71 -7.32 -10.56
C LEU A 291 4.18 -7.28 -10.62
N ASP A 292 3.63 -6.49 -11.54
CA ASP A 292 2.18 -6.33 -11.72
C ASP A 292 1.53 -7.57 -12.35
N HIS A 293 2.28 -8.36 -13.14
CA HIS A 293 1.73 -9.46 -13.93
C HIS A 293 2.27 -10.85 -13.56
N GLN A 294 3.25 -10.94 -12.64
CA GLN A 294 3.97 -12.13 -12.15
C GLN A 294 4.71 -12.94 -13.23
N SER A 295 4.10 -13.17 -14.39
CA SER A 295 4.67 -13.79 -15.58
C SER A 295 4.04 -13.20 -16.85
N MET A 296 4.84 -12.94 -17.87
CA MET A 296 4.34 -12.48 -19.18
C MET A 296 5.22 -12.98 -20.32
N THR A 297 4.70 -12.95 -21.55
CA THR A 297 5.52 -13.24 -22.73
C THR A 297 6.46 -12.08 -23.03
N VAL A 298 7.61 -12.36 -23.67
CA VAL A 298 8.56 -11.31 -24.09
C VAL A 298 7.89 -10.27 -25.02
N GLU A 299 6.93 -10.70 -25.85
CA GLU A 299 6.23 -9.79 -26.77
C GLU A 299 5.20 -8.91 -26.06
N GLU A 300 4.55 -9.40 -25.00
CA GLU A 300 3.71 -8.58 -24.12
C GLU A 300 4.55 -7.56 -23.35
N LEU A 301 5.68 -7.99 -22.79
CA LEU A 301 6.63 -7.12 -22.10
C LEU A 301 7.13 -5.99 -23.00
N LYS A 302 7.47 -6.30 -24.26
CA LYS A 302 7.84 -5.27 -25.26
C LYS A 302 6.71 -4.27 -25.47
N ARG A 303 5.47 -4.74 -25.62
CA ARG A 303 4.31 -3.89 -25.89
C ARG A 303 4.06 -2.92 -24.73
N GLU A 304 4.16 -3.40 -23.49
CA GLU A 304 3.96 -2.56 -22.32
C GLU A 304 5.10 -1.58 -22.10
N LEU A 305 6.36 -2.00 -22.27
CA LEU A 305 7.51 -1.08 -22.17
C LEU A 305 7.47 0.03 -23.24
N MET A 306 7.04 -0.28 -24.46
CA MET A 306 6.83 0.72 -25.51
C MET A 306 5.71 1.70 -25.14
N SER A 307 4.66 1.24 -24.45
CA SER A 307 3.56 2.12 -24.01
C SER A 307 3.99 3.12 -22.94
N VAL A 308 5.01 2.77 -22.14
CA VAL A 308 5.62 3.63 -21.12
C VAL A 308 6.76 4.50 -21.70
N GLY A 309 7.11 4.32 -22.98
CA GLY A 309 8.11 5.13 -23.68
C GLY A 309 9.55 4.64 -23.55
N HIS A 310 9.76 3.38 -23.15
CA HIS A 310 11.09 2.78 -23.08
C HIS A 310 11.51 2.12 -24.41
N SER A 311 12.79 2.23 -24.75
CA SER A 311 13.36 1.51 -25.90
C SER A 311 13.37 0.00 -25.62
N THR A 312 12.90 -0.79 -26.59
CA THR A 312 12.85 -2.26 -26.51
C THR A 312 13.92 -2.96 -27.34
N GLU A 313 14.79 -2.20 -28.02
CA GLU A 313 15.84 -2.74 -28.89
C GLU A 313 16.84 -3.63 -28.10
N GLU A 314 17.10 -3.28 -26.85
CA GLU A 314 18.08 -3.98 -26.00
C GLU A 314 17.43 -4.96 -25.01
N LEU A 315 16.11 -5.14 -25.06
CA LEU A 315 15.36 -6.00 -24.13
C LEU A 315 15.94 -7.42 -24.00
N PRO A 316 16.37 -8.11 -25.08
CA PRO A 316 16.98 -9.44 -24.94
C PRO A 316 18.29 -9.42 -24.13
N MET A 317 19.09 -8.35 -24.25
CA MET A 317 20.31 -8.19 -23.48
C MET A 317 19.99 -7.93 -22.00
N LEU A 318 18.98 -7.08 -21.74
CA LEU A 318 18.56 -6.74 -20.37
C LEU A 318 17.97 -7.94 -19.65
N LEU A 319 17.11 -8.73 -20.31
CA LEU A 319 16.57 -9.97 -19.75
C LEU A 319 17.68 -10.98 -19.44
N ARG A 320 18.71 -11.08 -20.29
CA ARG A 320 19.87 -11.94 -20.02
C ARG A 320 20.65 -11.50 -18.78
N ARG A 321 20.82 -10.18 -18.58
CA ARG A 321 21.48 -9.63 -17.40
C ARG A 321 20.64 -9.82 -16.14
N LEU A 322 19.34 -9.57 -16.21
CA LEU A 322 18.40 -9.79 -15.11
C LEU A 322 18.29 -11.26 -14.72
N SER A 323 18.39 -12.17 -15.70
CA SER A 323 18.47 -13.60 -15.45
C SER A 323 19.81 -14.01 -14.82
N HIS A 324 20.91 -13.37 -15.20
CA HIS A 324 22.22 -13.67 -14.62
C HIS A 324 22.32 -13.29 -13.14
N ILE A 325 21.68 -12.18 -12.73
CA ILE A 325 21.54 -11.80 -11.31
C ILE A 325 20.38 -12.52 -10.62
N GLN A 326 19.80 -13.53 -11.27
CA GLN A 326 18.70 -14.34 -10.77
C GLN A 326 17.45 -13.54 -10.36
N ALA A 327 17.24 -12.34 -10.90
CA ALA A 327 16.03 -11.55 -10.65
C ALA A 327 14.84 -12.06 -11.49
N VAL A 328 15.14 -12.71 -12.62
CA VAL A 328 14.14 -13.11 -13.62
C VAL A 328 14.49 -14.49 -14.18
N THR A 329 13.48 -15.35 -14.30
CA THR A 329 13.57 -16.63 -15.00
C THR A 329 12.89 -16.53 -16.37
N THR A 330 13.52 -17.13 -17.37
CA THR A 330 12.97 -17.21 -18.73
C THR A 330 12.65 -18.66 -19.08
N GLU A 331 11.38 -18.98 -19.29
CA GLU A 331 10.93 -20.31 -19.71
C GLU A 331 10.47 -20.27 -21.17
N THR A 332 11.04 -21.10 -22.02
CA THR A 332 10.61 -21.23 -23.41
C THR A 332 9.64 -22.39 -23.57
N LYS A 333 8.36 -22.11 -23.85
CA LYS A 333 7.33 -23.12 -24.12
C LYS A 333 6.97 -23.11 -25.61
N THR A 334 6.64 -24.28 -26.16
CA THR A 334 6.21 -24.39 -27.55
C THR A 334 4.69 -24.52 -27.57
N GLU A 335 3.99 -23.45 -27.92
CA GLU A 335 2.53 -23.44 -28.05
C GLU A 335 2.17 -23.28 -29.54
N ASN A 336 1.27 -24.12 -30.05
CA ASN A 336 0.83 -24.09 -31.45
C ASN A 336 1.98 -24.14 -32.49
N GLY A 337 3.08 -24.81 -32.16
CA GLY A 337 4.26 -24.92 -33.04
C GLY A 337 5.18 -23.68 -33.06
N GLN A 338 4.88 -22.65 -32.27
CA GLN A 338 5.74 -21.47 -32.10
C GLN A 338 6.43 -21.50 -30.73
N LYS A 339 7.72 -21.12 -30.69
CA LYS A 339 8.47 -20.98 -29.44
C LYS A 339 8.11 -19.64 -28.80
N ILE A 340 7.44 -19.67 -27.66
CA ILE A 340 7.07 -18.51 -26.87
C ILE A 340 7.96 -18.49 -25.62
N THR A 341 8.63 -17.37 -25.37
CA THR A 341 9.45 -17.18 -24.16
C THR A 341 8.64 -16.41 -23.14
N TYR A 342 8.42 -17.03 -21.99
CA TYR A 342 7.82 -16.42 -20.81
C TYR A 342 8.91 -15.91 -19.91
N VAL A 343 8.66 -14.75 -19.32
CA VAL A 343 9.53 -14.06 -18.38
C VAL A 343 8.77 -13.99 -17.06
N ARG A 344 9.37 -14.51 -16.00
CA ARG A 344 8.77 -14.55 -14.66
C ARG A 344 9.76 -13.96 -13.66
N LEU A 345 9.26 -13.20 -12.69
CA LEU A 345 10.08 -12.83 -11.53
C LEU A 345 10.31 -14.07 -10.66
N ASP A 346 11.57 -14.31 -10.36
CA ASP A 346 11.96 -15.38 -9.45
C ASP A 346 12.90 -14.81 -8.40
N PHE A 347 12.39 -14.64 -7.19
CA PHE A 347 13.20 -14.23 -6.04
C PHE A 347 13.51 -15.41 -5.11
N SER A 348 13.07 -16.63 -5.44
CA SER A 348 13.23 -17.80 -4.57
C SER A 348 14.69 -18.26 -4.48
N SER A 349 15.47 -17.97 -5.51
CA SER A 349 16.92 -18.22 -5.57
C SER A 349 17.76 -17.41 -4.56
N PHE A 350 17.20 -16.35 -3.95
CA PHE A 350 17.86 -15.59 -2.88
C PHE A 350 17.62 -16.18 -1.48
N GLU A 351 16.64 -17.07 -1.31
CA GLU A 351 16.27 -17.64 0.00
C GLU A 351 17.06 -18.92 0.35
N ASP A 352 17.56 -19.67 -0.65
CA ASP A 352 18.10 -21.03 -0.46
C ASP A 352 19.64 -21.14 -0.59
N ALA A 353 20.41 -20.12 -0.19
CA ALA A 353 21.83 -20.31 0.06
C ALA A 353 22.02 -21.04 1.41
N GLU A 354 21.68 -22.33 1.47
CA GLU A 354 22.02 -23.18 2.63
C GLU A 354 23.55 -23.14 2.84
N PRO A 355 24.03 -22.88 4.07
CA PRO A 355 25.45 -22.94 4.37
C PRO A 355 25.95 -24.37 4.11
N PRO A 356 27.16 -24.54 3.57
CA PRO A 356 27.69 -25.86 3.25
C PRO A 356 27.69 -26.71 4.52
N GLN A 357 26.95 -27.82 4.48
CA GLN A 357 26.97 -28.82 5.53
C GLN A 357 28.41 -29.31 5.66
N GLN A 358 29.02 -29.05 6.82
CA GLN A 358 30.30 -29.65 7.16
C GLN A 358 30.11 -31.17 7.24
N GLU A 359 30.68 -31.87 6.27
CA GLU A 359 30.87 -33.32 6.32
C GLU A 359 31.65 -33.69 7.58
N GLN A 360 31.12 -34.65 8.34
CA GLN A 360 31.79 -35.29 9.47
C GLN A 360 32.89 -36.25 9.02
#